data_AF-A0A284RQ80-F1
#
_entry.id   AF-A0A284RQ80-F1
#
_cell.length_a   1.000
_cell.length_b   1.000
_cell.length_c   1.000
_cell.angle_alpha   90.00
_cell.angle_beta   90.00
_cell.angle_gamma   90.00
#
_symmetry.space_group_name_H-M   'P 1'
#
loop_
_entity.id
_entity.type
_entity.pdbx_description
1 polymer ?
#
loop_
_entity_poly.entity_id
_entity_poly.type
_entity_poly.pdbx_seq_one_letter_code
_entity_poly.pdbx_strand_id
1 'polypeptide(L)'
;MLLVTSLALVLLGISTTVTSTFGLKVESTDSQIYFHGRWDASPGTWWAGSGFKLHVQDLRSLALNLGPHTTSPLASIAVSVDYNNFTTVNVSSGMNVIPLEPSPRSSVVRINVEGWQNNRINLESLVLNSDANLLSYQPSELSFLFIGDSLSAGQYLPQGINQAWPFLIGERFKAEHTVIAQPGAALTDIESYGNVHGISFQFFKTEDTGYYYTTDHNYTTPWNFSRDKPTPTHISK
;
A
#
# COMPACT_ATOMS: atom_id res chain seq x y z
N MET A 1 46.35 -58.63 24.37
CA MET A 1 44.89 -58.59 24.12
C MET A 1 44.40 -57.25 24.66
N LEU A 2 44.36 -56.21 23.81
CA LEU A 2 44.00 -54.85 24.21
C LEU A 2 42.47 -54.73 24.26
N LEU A 3 41.93 -54.35 25.41
CA LEU A 3 40.53 -53.96 25.57
C LEU A 3 40.39 -52.51 25.09
N VAL A 4 39.58 -52.26 24.06
CA VAL A 4 39.19 -50.91 23.65
C VAL A 4 37.77 -50.68 24.17
N THR A 5 37.64 -49.87 25.22
CA THR A 5 36.37 -49.36 25.73
C THR A 5 35.95 -48.13 24.93
N SER A 6 34.83 -48.21 24.21
CA SER A 6 34.22 -47.04 23.55
C SER A 6 33.38 -46.26 24.54
N LEU A 7 33.72 -44.99 24.74
CA LEU A 7 32.98 -44.02 25.53
C LEU A 7 31.97 -43.31 24.62
N ALA A 8 30.67 -43.52 24.85
CA ALA A 8 29.62 -42.82 24.12
C ALA A 8 29.42 -41.41 24.71
N LEU A 9 29.72 -40.39 23.91
CA LEU A 9 29.53 -38.99 24.26
C LEU A 9 28.07 -38.59 23.98
N VAL A 10 27.29 -38.33 25.02
CA VAL A 10 25.92 -37.81 24.89
C VAL A 10 25.99 -36.29 24.74
N LEU A 11 25.82 -35.78 23.52
CA LEU A 11 25.58 -34.35 23.30
C LEU A 11 24.11 -34.04 23.65
N LEU A 12 23.90 -33.35 24.77
CA LEU A 12 22.65 -32.66 25.06
C LEU A 12 22.57 -31.40 24.20
N GLY A 13 21.91 -31.51 23.05
CA GLY A 13 21.53 -30.37 22.24
C GLY A 13 20.47 -29.55 22.97
N ILE A 14 20.84 -28.36 23.44
CA ILE A 14 19.90 -27.36 23.92
C ILE A 14 19.22 -26.79 22.67
N SER A 15 18.05 -27.32 22.31
CA SER A 15 17.18 -26.69 21.32
C SER A 15 16.64 -25.40 21.93
N THR A 16 17.21 -24.26 21.52
CA THR A 16 16.57 -22.96 21.70
C THR A 16 15.33 -22.94 20.82
N THR A 17 14.18 -23.20 21.44
CA THR A 17 12.88 -22.96 20.81
C THR A 17 12.72 -21.46 20.63
N VAL A 18 13.09 -20.95 19.47
CA VAL A 18 12.57 -19.66 19.00
C VAL A 18 11.06 -19.85 18.87
N THR A 19 10.34 -19.41 19.88
CA THR A 19 8.89 -19.30 19.82
C THR A 19 8.62 -18.22 18.77
N SER A 20 8.34 -18.65 17.55
CA SER A 20 7.68 -17.80 16.56
C SER A 20 6.31 -17.50 17.16
N THR A 21 6.22 -16.42 17.94
CA THR A 21 4.93 -15.83 18.28
C THR A 21 4.33 -15.41 16.96
N PHE A 22 3.40 -16.22 16.44
CA PHE A 22 2.60 -15.84 15.29
C PHE A 22 2.02 -14.45 15.59
N GLY A 23 2.39 -13.48 14.77
CA GLY A 23 1.91 -12.11 14.89
C GLY A 23 0.39 -12.06 14.73
N LEU A 24 -0.23 -10.96 15.19
CA LEU A 24 -1.64 -10.70 14.97
C LEU A 24 -1.88 -10.50 13.46
N LYS A 25 -2.56 -11.47 12.83
CA LYS A 25 -2.96 -11.37 11.43
C LYS A 25 -4.22 -10.52 11.33
N VAL A 26 -4.19 -9.50 10.47
CA VAL A 26 -5.33 -8.63 10.17
C VAL A 26 -5.66 -8.78 8.69
N GLU A 27 -6.87 -9.26 8.37
CA GLU A 27 -7.29 -9.39 6.97
C GLU A 27 -7.50 -8.00 6.34
N SER A 28 -7.27 -7.87 5.04
CA SER A 28 -7.48 -6.62 4.29
C SER A 28 -8.93 -6.08 4.35
N THR A 29 -9.90 -6.91 4.74
CA THR A 29 -11.29 -6.51 4.93
C THR A 29 -11.59 -5.91 6.31
N ASP A 30 -10.60 -5.85 7.20
CA ASP A 30 -10.77 -5.26 8.53
C ASP A 30 -11.10 -3.76 8.44
N SER A 31 -12.19 -3.38 9.10
CA SER A 31 -12.72 -2.01 9.09
C SER A 31 -11.80 -0.97 9.72
N GLN A 32 -10.81 -1.38 10.52
CA GLN A 32 -9.83 -0.48 11.13
C GLN A 32 -8.70 -0.10 10.18
N ILE A 33 -8.56 -0.80 9.04
CA ILE A 33 -7.66 -0.38 7.97
C ILE A 33 -8.33 0.75 7.18
N TYR A 34 -7.75 1.94 7.25
CA TYR A 34 -8.26 3.09 6.51
C TYR A 34 -7.64 3.12 5.11
N PHE A 35 -8.33 2.55 4.12
CA PHE A 35 -7.94 2.64 2.71
C PHE A 35 -8.25 4.02 2.12
N HIS A 36 -7.34 4.53 1.30
CA HIS A 36 -7.52 5.72 0.46
C HIS A 36 -7.08 5.45 -0.98
N GLY A 37 -7.55 6.27 -1.92
CA GLY A 37 -7.43 6.00 -3.34
C GLY A 37 -8.35 4.87 -3.80
N ARG A 38 -8.06 4.27 -4.97
CA ARG A 38 -8.94 3.30 -5.61
C ARG A 38 -8.43 1.88 -5.44
N TRP A 39 -9.24 1.09 -4.74
CA TRP A 39 -9.01 -0.33 -4.54
C TRP A 39 -10.11 -1.13 -5.22
N ASP A 40 -9.81 -2.26 -5.86
CA ASP A 40 -10.80 -3.19 -6.39
C ASP A 40 -11.40 -4.06 -5.26
N ALA A 41 -12.15 -5.11 -5.63
CA ALA A 41 -12.72 -6.07 -4.68
C ALA A 41 -11.75 -7.20 -4.29
N SER A 42 -10.69 -7.38 -5.08
CA SER A 42 -9.62 -8.36 -4.90
C SER A 42 -8.37 -7.66 -4.35
N PRO A 43 -8.50 -7.12 -3.13
CA PRO A 43 -7.87 -5.89 -2.58
C PRO A 43 -6.63 -5.40 -3.34
N GLY A 44 -6.83 -4.97 -4.59
CA GLY A 44 -5.81 -4.51 -5.51
C GLY A 44 -5.95 -3.02 -5.76
N THR A 45 -4.83 -2.32 -5.93
CA THR A 45 -4.82 -0.92 -6.38
C THR A 45 -3.90 -0.75 -7.58
N TRP A 46 -4.23 0.19 -8.45
CA TRP A 46 -3.52 0.51 -9.69
C TRP A 46 -3.03 1.96 -9.73
N TRP A 47 -3.54 2.83 -8.87
CA TRP A 47 -3.21 4.26 -8.92
C TRP A 47 -2.07 4.61 -7.99
N ALA A 48 -1.11 5.39 -8.49
CA ALA A 48 -0.07 5.99 -7.68
C ALA A 48 -0.69 6.83 -6.55
N GLY A 49 -0.14 6.72 -5.34
CA GLY A 49 -0.64 7.41 -4.16
C GLY A 49 -1.86 6.75 -3.49
N SER A 50 -2.46 5.71 -4.08
CA SER A 50 -3.42 4.88 -3.35
C SER A 50 -2.71 4.08 -2.26
N GLY A 51 -3.41 3.80 -1.18
CA GLY A 51 -2.76 3.29 0.01
C GLY A 51 -3.72 3.00 1.15
N PHE A 52 -3.14 2.85 2.33
CA PHE A 52 -3.89 2.70 3.56
C PHE A 52 -3.14 3.29 4.75
N LYS A 53 -3.90 3.56 5.81
CA LYS A 53 -3.38 4.05 7.08
C LYS A 53 -3.82 3.13 8.19
N LEU A 54 -2.94 2.95 9.16
CA LEU A 54 -3.14 2.17 10.37
C LEU A 54 -2.93 3.09 11.57
N HIS A 55 -3.78 2.98 12.58
CA HIS A 55 -3.56 3.56 13.89
C HIS A 55 -3.36 2.41 14.86
N VAL A 56 -2.15 2.24 15.39
CA VAL A 56 -1.79 1.03 16.13
C VAL A 56 -1.13 1.40 17.44
N GLN A 57 -1.62 0.83 18.54
CA GLN A 57 -1.00 0.89 19.84
C GLN A 57 -0.03 -0.29 20.03
N ASP A 58 1.07 -0.04 20.73
CA ASP A 58 2.12 -1.03 21.05
C ASP A 58 2.76 -1.67 19.82
N LEU A 59 2.87 -0.91 18.72
CA LEU A 59 3.43 -1.40 17.46
C LEU A 59 4.96 -1.56 17.54
N ARG A 60 5.43 -2.77 17.25
CA ARG A 60 6.86 -3.12 17.18
C ARG A 60 7.25 -3.78 15.86
N SER A 61 6.31 -4.43 15.19
CA SER A 61 6.55 -5.05 13.88
C SER A 61 5.30 -4.96 13.03
N LEU A 62 5.49 -4.70 11.74
CA LEU A 62 4.46 -4.76 10.70
C LEU A 62 5.04 -5.51 9.52
N ALA A 63 4.27 -6.44 8.98
CA ALA A 63 4.53 -7.02 7.67
C ALA A 63 3.27 -6.98 6.81
N LEU A 64 3.47 -6.84 5.50
CA LEU A 64 2.40 -6.90 4.49
C LEU A 64 2.48 -8.27 3.82
N ASN A 65 1.38 -9.01 3.80
CA ASN A 65 1.24 -10.16 2.93
C ASN A 65 0.57 -9.72 1.63
N LEU A 66 1.33 -9.76 0.53
CA LEU A 66 0.91 -9.27 -0.77
C LEU A 66 0.62 -10.42 -1.74
N GLY A 67 -0.54 -10.40 -2.37
CA GLY A 67 -0.98 -11.44 -3.28
C GLY A 67 -0.21 -11.46 -4.61
N PRO A 68 -0.42 -12.51 -5.41
CA PRO A 68 0.36 -12.81 -6.64
C PRO A 68 0.18 -11.77 -7.74
N HIS A 69 -0.83 -10.92 -7.61
CA HIS A 69 -1.14 -9.85 -8.53
C HIS A 69 -0.33 -8.57 -8.28
N THR A 70 0.46 -8.50 -7.21
CA THR A 70 1.40 -7.41 -6.99
C THR A 70 2.43 -7.34 -8.12
N THR A 71 2.81 -6.14 -8.55
CA THR A 71 3.84 -5.96 -9.59
C THR A 71 5.12 -6.75 -9.25
N SER A 72 5.65 -7.44 -10.27
CA SER A 72 6.86 -8.25 -10.21
C SER A 72 8.00 -7.62 -11.05
N PRO A 73 9.27 -7.69 -10.60
CA PRO A 73 9.73 -8.36 -9.38
C PRO A 73 9.50 -7.55 -8.10
N LEU A 74 9.35 -6.23 -8.22
CA LEU A 74 9.19 -5.32 -7.10
C LEU A 74 8.19 -4.21 -7.46
N ALA A 75 7.41 -3.80 -6.47
CA ALA A 75 6.64 -2.58 -6.45
C ALA A 75 7.23 -1.65 -5.37
N SER A 76 7.28 -0.35 -5.62
CA SER A 76 7.73 0.64 -4.64
C SER A 76 6.53 1.20 -3.87
N ILE A 77 6.58 1.11 -2.55
CA ILE A 77 5.66 1.79 -1.63
C ILE A 77 6.45 2.83 -0.83
N ALA A 78 5.74 3.83 -0.33
CA ALA A 78 6.25 4.83 0.59
C ALA A 78 5.63 4.61 1.97
N VAL A 79 6.45 4.62 3.01
CA VAL A 79 6.05 4.41 4.40
C VAL A 79 6.37 5.63 5.24
N SER A 80 5.41 6.11 6.00
CA SER A 80 5.56 7.20 6.97
C SER A 80 4.98 6.77 8.32
N VAL A 81 5.72 7.01 9.40
CA VAL A 81 5.28 6.77 10.78
C VAL A 81 5.13 8.12 11.48
N ASP A 82 3.99 8.33 12.13
CA ASP A 82 3.66 9.53 12.90
C ASP A 82 3.86 10.83 12.11
N TYR A 83 3.49 10.80 10.84
CA TYR A 83 3.59 11.93 9.91
C TYR A 83 5.02 12.44 9.66
N ASN A 84 6.04 11.63 9.98
CA ASN A 84 7.41 11.90 9.56
C ASN A 84 7.58 11.70 8.05
N ASN A 85 8.76 12.04 7.53
CA ASN A 85 9.10 11.88 6.12
C ASN A 85 8.84 10.45 5.63
N PHE A 86 8.35 10.35 4.40
CA PHE A 86 8.17 9.07 3.73
C PHE A 86 9.51 8.45 3.35
N THR A 87 9.62 7.14 3.56
CA THR A 87 10.75 6.32 3.11
C THR A 87 10.26 5.28 2.11
N THR A 88 10.99 5.13 1.01
CA THR A 88 10.71 4.14 -0.02
C THR A 88 11.05 2.73 0.47
N VAL A 89 10.12 1.79 0.29
CA VAL A 89 10.30 0.37 0.55
C VAL A 89 9.89 -0.40 -0.70
N ASN A 90 10.78 -1.26 -1.20
CA ASN A 90 10.45 -2.15 -2.30
C ASN A 90 9.85 -3.44 -1.75
N VAL A 91 8.71 -3.83 -2.31
CA VAL A 91 7.93 -5.00 -1.89
C VAL A 91 7.65 -5.92 -3.07
N SER A 92 7.43 -7.20 -2.81
CA SER A 92 7.05 -8.20 -3.81
C SER A 92 5.85 -9.01 -3.32
N SER A 93 5.34 -9.95 -4.13
CA SER A 93 4.34 -10.91 -3.62
C SER A 93 4.92 -11.76 -2.48
N GLY A 94 4.08 -12.08 -1.50
CA GLY A 94 4.42 -12.78 -0.27
C GLY A 94 4.55 -11.83 0.92
N MET A 95 5.31 -12.26 1.93
CA MET A 95 5.50 -11.53 3.18
C MET A 95 6.60 -10.48 3.04
N ASN A 96 6.28 -9.22 3.33
CA ASN A 96 7.19 -8.09 3.27
C ASN A 96 7.26 -7.42 4.64
N VAL A 97 8.42 -7.46 5.30
CA VAL A 97 8.63 -6.76 6.57
C VAL A 97 8.78 -5.27 6.31
N ILE A 98 7.99 -4.45 6.99
CA ILE A 98 8.07 -3.00 6.92
C ILE A 98 9.08 -2.51 7.96
N PRO A 99 10.15 -1.80 7.56
CA PRO A 99 11.10 -1.22 8.50
C PRO A 99 10.39 -0.16 9.35
N LEU A 100 10.32 -0.39 10.65
CA LEU A 100 9.71 0.50 11.63
C LEU A 100 10.60 0.56 12.87
N GLU A 101 10.67 1.73 13.50
CA GLU A 101 11.21 1.85 14.84
C GLU A 101 10.11 1.45 15.85
N PRO A 102 10.37 0.49 16.75
CA PRO A 102 9.39 0.06 17.75
C PRO A 102 8.93 1.23 18.62
N SER A 103 7.62 1.35 18.83
CA SER A 103 7.03 2.39 19.64
C SER A 103 6.03 1.79 20.64
N PRO A 104 6.23 1.97 21.96
CA PRO A 104 5.25 1.56 22.97
C PRO A 104 4.06 2.55 23.07
N ARG A 105 3.96 3.50 22.12
CA ARG A 105 2.90 4.49 22.06
C ARG A 105 2.01 4.20 20.87
N SER A 106 0.83 4.83 20.87
CA SER A 106 -0.02 4.81 19.68
C SER A 106 0.70 5.51 18.53
N SER A 107 0.76 4.83 17.38
CA SER A 107 1.46 5.30 16.19
C SER A 107 0.53 5.27 14.97
N VAL A 108 0.68 6.23 14.06
CA VAL A 108 -0.01 6.23 12.76
C VAL A 108 0.99 5.81 11.69
N VAL A 109 0.74 4.67 11.05
CA VAL A 109 1.52 4.22 9.89
C VAL A 109 0.73 4.52 8.63
N ARG A 110 1.35 5.24 7.68
CA ARG A 110 0.79 5.60 6.38
C ARG A 110 1.59 4.90 5.32
N ILE A 111 0.92 4.13 4.46
CA ILE A 111 1.53 3.39 3.37
C ILE A 111 0.80 3.75 2.09
N ASN A 112 1.54 4.20 1.09
CA ASN A 112 0.99 4.44 -0.24
C ASN A 112 1.88 3.82 -1.31
N VAL A 113 1.27 3.48 -2.43
CA VAL A 113 1.98 3.15 -3.67
C VAL A 113 2.79 4.37 -4.10
N GLU A 114 4.11 4.22 -4.23
CA GLU A 114 5.01 5.33 -4.58
C GLU A 114 5.17 5.47 -6.10
N GLY A 115 5.30 4.34 -6.78
CA GLY A 115 5.56 4.28 -8.21
C GLY A 115 4.44 4.91 -9.05
N TRP A 116 4.82 5.67 -10.07
CA TRP A 116 3.93 6.21 -11.11
C TRP A 116 3.68 5.19 -12.25
N GLN A 117 4.38 4.07 -12.22
CA GLN A 117 4.31 2.93 -13.13
C GLN A 117 4.61 1.67 -12.34
N ASN A 118 4.16 0.51 -12.82
CA ASN A 118 4.47 -0.79 -12.20
C ASN A 118 4.11 -0.78 -10.71
N ASN A 119 2.93 -0.23 -10.43
CA ASN A 119 2.55 0.29 -9.13
C ASN A 119 1.35 -0.47 -8.56
N ARG A 120 1.12 -1.69 -9.07
CA ARG A 120 0.06 -2.55 -8.57
C ARG A 120 0.47 -3.19 -7.26
N ILE A 121 -0.35 -2.98 -6.24
CA ILE A 121 -0.27 -3.68 -4.95
C ILE A 121 -1.56 -4.46 -4.75
N ASN A 122 -1.43 -5.72 -4.34
CA ASN A 122 -2.55 -6.57 -3.94
C ASN A 122 -2.39 -6.96 -2.47
N LEU A 123 -3.07 -6.26 -1.56
CA LEU A 123 -2.92 -6.45 -0.12
C LEU A 123 -3.87 -7.56 0.37
N GLU A 124 -3.36 -8.73 0.74
CA GLU A 124 -4.21 -9.78 1.29
C GLU A 124 -4.44 -9.59 2.79
N SER A 125 -3.37 -9.34 3.54
CA SER A 125 -3.42 -9.18 5.00
C SER A 125 -2.19 -8.44 5.53
N LEU A 126 -2.28 -8.03 6.79
CA LEU A 126 -1.19 -7.48 7.59
C LEU A 126 -0.82 -8.49 8.68
N VAL A 127 0.42 -8.43 9.14
CA VAL A 127 0.87 -9.15 10.35
C VAL A 127 1.52 -8.14 11.30
N LEU A 128 0.92 -7.95 12.47
CA LEU A 128 1.43 -7.11 13.54
C LEU A 128 2.09 -7.96 14.64
N ASN A 129 2.82 -7.35 15.57
CA ASN A 129 3.21 -8.08 16.79
C ASN A 129 1.96 -8.51 17.60
N SER A 130 2.07 -9.59 18.37
CA SER A 130 0.94 -10.29 19.00
C SER A 130 0.14 -9.47 20.02
N ASP A 131 0.76 -8.46 20.61
CA ASP A 131 0.19 -7.54 21.59
C ASP A 131 -0.09 -6.15 21.00
N ALA A 132 0.09 -5.97 19.69
CA ALA A 132 -0.36 -4.75 19.02
C ALA A 132 -1.89 -4.67 19.07
N ASN A 133 -2.39 -3.46 19.26
CA ASN A 133 -3.83 -3.19 19.23
C ASN A 133 -4.13 -2.23 18.07
N LEU A 134 -4.84 -2.72 17.07
CA LEU A 134 -5.30 -1.90 15.94
C LEU A 134 -6.48 -1.04 16.41
N LEU A 135 -6.40 0.25 16.17
CA LEU A 135 -7.34 1.28 16.57
C LEU A 135 -7.97 1.92 15.34
N SER A 136 -9.12 2.56 15.52
CA SER A 136 -9.72 3.36 14.45
C SER A 136 -8.85 4.58 14.12
N TYR A 137 -8.58 4.77 12.83
CA TYR A 137 -7.96 5.99 12.31
C TYR A 137 -9.02 7.07 12.06
N GLN A 138 -8.75 8.30 12.49
CA GLN A 138 -9.60 9.46 12.23
C GLN A 138 -9.00 10.27 11.07
N PRO A 139 -9.61 10.28 9.87
CA PRO A 139 -9.13 11.07 8.74
C PRO A 139 -9.39 12.57 8.93
N SER A 140 -8.63 13.38 8.19
CA SER A 140 -8.90 14.82 8.09
C SER A 140 -10.25 15.09 7.42
N GLU A 141 -10.97 16.11 7.89
CA GLU A 141 -12.21 16.57 7.25
C GLU A 141 -11.93 17.29 5.92
N LEU A 142 -10.75 17.92 5.80
CA LEU A 142 -10.32 18.54 4.56
C LEU A 142 -9.79 17.46 3.62
N SER A 143 -10.30 17.46 2.39
CA SER A 143 -9.83 16.53 1.37
C SER A 143 -9.78 17.11 -0.04
N PHE A 144 -8.79 16.66 -0.80
CA PHE A 144 -8.59 17.02 -2.19
C PHE A 144 -8.68 15.80 -3.11
N LEU A 145 -9.31 15.99 -4.27
CA LEU A 145 -9.22 15.09 -5.40
C LEU A 145 -8.44 15.79 -6.50
N PHE A 146 -7.33 15.19 -6.91
CA PHE A 146 -6.52 15.68 -8.01
C PHE A 146 -6.67 14.73 -9.19
N ILE A 147 -6.94 15.30 -10.36
CA ILE A 147 -7.09 14.56 -11.62
C ILE A 147 -6.04 15.14 -12.58
N GLY A 148 -5.26 14.29 -13.24
CA GLY A 148 -4.21 14.80 -14.11
C GLY A 148 -3.41 13.75 -14.87
N ASP A 149 -2.18 14.11 -15.20
CA ASP A 149 -1.28 13.38 -16.07
C ASP A 149 0.05 13.06 -15.36
N SER A 150 1.15 13.02 -16.10
CA SER A 150 2.49 12.72 -15.60
C SER A 150 2.97 13.65 -14.49
N LEU A 151 2.61 14.94 -14.55
CA LEU A 151 3.05 15.92 -13.56
C LEU A 151 2.39 15.66 -12.21
N SER A 152 1.10 15.30 -12.24
CA SER A 152 0.33 14.96 -11.04
C SER A 152 0.68 13.57 -10.50
N ALA A 153 1.07 12.63 -11.37
CA ALA A 153 1.49 11.28 -10.99
C ALA A 153 2.92 11.22 -10.40
N GLY A 154 3.70 12.29 -10.50
CA GLY A 154 5.08 12.33 -10.01
C GLY A 154 6.08 11.61 -10.92
N GLN A 155 5.82 11.60 -12.22
CA GLN A 155 6.71 10.95 -13.18
C GLN A 155 8.14 11.52 -13.06
N TYR A 156 9.12 10.61 -12.98
CA TYR A 156 10.56 10.89 -12.85
C TYR A 156 10.99 11.58 -11.55
N LEU A 157 10.10 11.80 -10.59
CA LEU A 157 10.51 12.22 -9.26
C LEU A 157 11.18 11.04 -8.53
N PRO A 158 12.28 11.28 -7.79
CA PRO A 158 12.99 10.23 -7.07
C PRO A 158 12.14 9.38 -6.13
N GLN A 159 11.13 9.98 -5.49
CA GLN A 159 10.15 9.27 -4.65
C GLN A 159 8.75 9.30 -5.27
N GLY A 160 8.66 9.31 -6.60
CA GLY A 160 7.42 9.24 -7.36
C GLY A 160 6.34 10.22 -6.88
N ILE A 161 5.14 9.68 -6.65
CA ILE A 161 3.96 10.46 -6.23
C ILE A 161 4.19 11.25 -4.94
N ASN A 162 5.02 10.75 -4.01
CA ASN A 162 5.22 11.38 -2.70
C ASN A 162 5.92 12.74 -2.78
N GLN A 163 6.59 13.02 -3.90
CA GLN A 163 7.19 14.32 -4.20
C GLN A 163 6.37 15.13 -5.21
N ALA A 164 5.31 14.56 -5.77
CA ALA A 164 4.45 15.24 -6.72
C ALA A 164 3.68 16.37 -6.02
N TRP A 165 3.47 17.47 -6.74
CA TRP A 165 2.77 18.63 -6.19
C TRP A 165 1.39 18.31 -5.58
N PRO A 166 0.55 17.38 -6.11
CA PRO A 166 -0.73 17.06 -5.48
C PRO A 166 -0.57 16.46 -4.08
N PHE A 167 0.39 15.55 -3.94
CA PHE A 167 0.71 14.89 -2.67
C PHE A 167 1.25 15.91 -1.66
N LEU A 168 2.17 16.78 -2.09
CA LEU A 168 2.74 17.83 -1.25
C LEU A 168 1.69 18.84 -0.78
N ILE A 169 0.69 19.15 -1.59
CA ILE A 169 -0.45 19.99 -1.17
C ILE A 169 -1.25 19.28 -0.08
N GLY A 170 -1.56 17.99 -0.25
CA GLY A 170 -2.22 17.18 0.79
C GLY A 170 -1.46 17.22 2.12
N GLU A 171 -0.15 16.96 2.10
CA GLU A 171 0.71 17.00 3.28
C GLU A 171 0.77 18.42 3.90
N ARG A 172 0.91 19.46 3.07
CA ARG A 172 1.02 20.86 3.53
C ARG A 172 -0.22 21.33 4.29
N PHE A 173 -1.40 20.96 3.81
CA PHE A 173 -2.68 21.35 4.40
C PHE A 173 -3.20 20.34 5.43
N LYS A 174 -2.47 19.25 5.68
CA LYS A 174 -2.91 18.14 6.55
C LYS A 174 -4.28 17.61 6.11
N ALA A 175 -4.44 17.46 4.80
CA ALA A 175 -5.67 17.03 4.15
C ALA A 175 -5.56 15.57 3.68
N GLU A 176 -6.68 14.87 3.67
CA GLU A 176 -6.79 13.63 2.90
C GLU A 176 -6.67 13.95 1.41
N HIS A 177 -6.09 13.06 0.63
CA HIS A 177 -5.99 13.30 -0.81
C HIS A 177 -6.07 12.00 -1.61
N THR A 178 -6.66 12.11 -2.79
CA THR A 178 -6.67 11.08 -3.81
C THR A 178 -6.15 11.68 -5.11
N VAL A 179 -5.23 10.98 -5.77
CA VAL A 179 -4.67 11.39 -7.05
C VAL A 179 -5.08 10.36 -8.10
N ILE A 180 -5.88 10.79 -9.07
CA ILE A 180 -6.27 10.02 -10.24
C ILE A 180 -5.52 10.60 -11.43
N ALA A 181 -4.27 10.20 -11.56
CA ALA A 181 -3.38 10.71 -12.59
C ALA A 181 -2.53 9.59 -13.17
N GLN A 182 -2.32 9.64 -14.49
CA GLN A 182 -1.53 8.64 -15.19
C GLN A 182 -0.61 9.34 -16.22
N PRO A 183 0.69 9.03 -16.22
CA PRO A 183 1.61 9.60 -17.19
C PRO A 183 1.21 9.33 -18.64
N GLY A 184 1.20 10.39 -19.44
CA GLY A 184 0.87 10.31 -20.87
C GLY A 184 -0.62 10.17 -21.19
N ALA A 185 -1.51 10.11 -20.19
CA ALA A 185 -2.94 10.02 -20.43
C ALA A 185 -3.50 11.33 -21.02
N ALA A 186 -4.37 11.21 -22.02
CA ALA A 186 -5.10 12.34 -22.58
C ALA A 186 -6.35 12.66 -21.75
N LEU A 187 -6.86 13.90 -21.85
CA LEU A 187 -8.14 14.25 -21.22
C LEU A 187 -9.31 13.50 -21.88
N THR A 188 -9.42 13.58 -23.20
CA THR A 188 -10.45 12.89 -23.99
C THR A 188 -10.13 11.42 -24.13
N ASP A 189 -11.16 10.58 -24.28
CA ASP A 189 -11.01 9.13 -24.43
C ASP A 189 -10.37 8.75 -25.78
N ILE A 190 -9.04 8.76 -25.81
CA ILE A 190 -8.19 8.36 -26.93
C ILE A 190 -7.00 7.59 -26.38
N GLU A 191 -6.45 6.69 -27.20
CA GLU A 191 -5.17 6.06 -26.90
C GLU A 191 -4.05 7.12 -26.91
N SER A 192 -3.20 7.12 -25.88
CA SER A 192 -2.11 8.08 -25.78
C SER A 192 -0.94 7.57 -24.94
N TYR A 193 0.27 7.58 -25.50
CA TYR A 193 1.53 7.26 -24.80
C TYR A 193 1.50 6.01 -23.91
N GLY A 194 0.89 4.92 -24.38
CA GLY A 194 0.81 3.69 -23.59
C GLY A 194 -0.42 3.57 -22.70
N ASN A 195 -1.42 4.42 -22.91
CA ASN A 195 -2.69 4.40 -22.19
C ASN A 195 -3.83 4.09 -23.16
N VAL A 196 -4.67 3.11 -22.83
CA VAL A 196 -5.79 2.66 -23.68
C VAL A 196 -6.92 3.68 -23.72
N HIS A 197 -7.15 4.37 -22.60
CA HIS A 197 -8.26 5.29 -22.42
C HIS A 197 -7.78 6.68 -21.97
N GLY A 198 -8.62 7.66 -22.22
CA GLY A 198 -8.45 8.99 -21.65
C GLY A 198 -8.97 9.07 -20.23
N ILE A 199 -8.54 10.10 -19.49
CA ILE A 199 -9.00 10.36 -18.12
C ILE A 199 -10.53 10.58 -18.08
N SER A 200 -11.15 11.13 -19.13
CA SER A 200 -12.62 11.28 -19.18
C SER A 200 -13.37 9.95 -19.08
N PHE A 201 -12.78 8.86 -19.54
CA PHE A 201 -13.31 7.50 -19.38
C PHE A 201 -12.79 6.87 -18.08
N GLN A 202 -11.48 6.89 -17.87
CA GLN A 202 -10.81 6.20 -16.77
C GLN A 202 -11.21 6.74 -15.40
N PHE A 203 -11.63 8.01 -15.31
CA PHE A 203 -12.16 8.58 -14.08
C PHE A 203 -13.34 7.78 -13.51
N PHE A 204 -14.11 7.09 -14.33
CA PHE A 204 -15.24 6.27 -13.88
C PHE A 204 -14.89 4.78 -13.66
N LYS A 205 -13.60 4.42 -13.75
CA LYS A 205 -13.10 3.05 -13.64
C LYS A 205 -12.20 2.86 -12.42
N THR A 206 -12.14 1.63 -11.93
CA THR A 206 -11.36 1.31 -10.73
C THR A 206 -9.87 1.21 -11.05
N GLU A 207 -9.56 0.54 -12.16
CA GLU A 207 -8.23 0.34 -12.72
C GLU A 207 -7.57 1.66 -13.16
N ASP A 208 -6.27 1.66 -13.41
CA ASP A 208 -5.61 2.77 -14.12
C ASP A 208 -5.75 2.59 -15.64
N THR A 209 -5.18 3.51 -16.42
CA THR A 209 -5.27 3.44 -17.89
C THR A 209 -4.03 2.85 -18.58
N GLY A 210 -2.98 2.49 -17.84
CA GLY A 210 -1.75 1.94 -18.42
C GLY A 210 -1.97 0.55 -19.02
N TYR A 211 -1.18 0.21 -20.04
CA TYR A 211 -1.16 -1.17 -20.55
C TYR A 211 -0.67 -2.14 -19.48
N TYR A 212 -1.58 -2.96 -18.99
CA TYR A 212 -1.25 -4.15 -18.22
C TYR A 212 -1.70 -5.40 -18.97
N TYR A 213 -0.75 -6.30 -19.21
CA TYR A 213 -1.02 -7.60 -19.81
C TYR A 213 -1.43 -8.60 -18.72
N THR A 214 -2.50 -8.29 -17.99
CA THR A 214 -3.08 -9.18 -16.98
C THR A 214 -4.58 -9.35 -17.25
N THR A 215 -5.11 -10.52 -16.90
CA THR A 215 -6.52 -10.85 -17.17
C THR A 215 -7.52 -10.00 -16.37
N ASP A 216 -7.04 -9.35 -15.32
CA ASP A 216 -7.81 -8.56 -14.36
C ASP A 216 -7.59 -7.05 -14.48
N HIS A 217 -6.86 -6.60 -15.50
CA HIS A 217 -6.78 -5.18 -15.89
C HIS A 217 -7.44 -4.98 -17.25
N ASN A 218 -8.77 -4.89 -17.24
CA ASN A 218 -9.56 -4.84 -18.46
C ASN A 218 -10.35 -3.54 -18.62
N TYR A 219 -10.10 -2.54 -17.75
CA TYR A 219 -10.74 -1.21 -17.77
C TYR A 219 -12.27 -1.23 -17.65
N THR A 220 -12.86 -2.38 -17.29
CA THR A 220 -14.32 -2.54 -17.30
C THR A 220 -14.93 -2.22 -15.95
N THR A 221 -14.19 -2.41 -14.84
CA THR A 221 -14.73 -2.33 -13.49
C THR A 221 -15.12 -0.90 -13.13
N PRO A 222 -16.43 -0.59 -13.00
CA PRO A 222 -16.85 0.76 -12.63
C PRO A 222 -16.33 1.13 -11.24
N TRP A 223 -15.83 2.36 -11.09
CA TRP A 223 -15.51 2.87 -9.77
C TRP A 223 -16.79 3.15 -8.99
N ASN A 224 -16.90 2.53 -7.81
CA ASN A 224 -17.96 2.88 -6.88
C ASN A 224 -17.51 4.07 -6.03
N PHE A 225 -17.96 5.27 -6.41
CA PHE A 225 -17.63 6.50 -5.71
C PHE A 225 -18.12 6.57 -4.24
N SER A 226 -19.03 5.68 -3.82
CA SER A 226 -19.36 5.57 -2.39
C SER A 226 -18.18 5.05 -1.55
N ARG A 227 -17.13 4.54 -2.19
CA ARG A 227 -15.88 4.08 -1.57
C ARG A 227 -14.83 5.17 -1.43
N ASP A 228 -15.04 6.34 -2.05
CA ASP A 228 -14.13 7.46 -1.87
C ASP A 228 -14.16 7.92 -0.40
N LYS A 229 -12.96 8.02 0.18
CA LYS A 229 -12.78 8.40 1.58
C LYS A 229 -11.84 9.61 1.69
N PRO A 230 -12.32 10.74 2.25
CA PRO A 230 -13.70 11.02 2.66
C PRO A 230 -14.64 11.16 1.45
N THR A 231 -15.94 11.10 1.71
CA THR A 231 -16.97 11.22 0.66
C THR A 231 -16.81 12.54 -0.11
N PRO A 232 -16.66 12.49 -1.44
CA PRO A 232 -16.47 13.69 -2.24
C PRO A 232 -17.69 14.61 -2.19
N THR A 233 -17.46 15.91 -2.15
CA THR A 233 -18.52 16.94 -2.08
C THR A 233 -19.35 17.07 -3.36
N HIS A 234 -18.82 16.59 -4.49
CA HIS A 234 -19.48 16.66 -5.80
C HIS A 234 -20.50 15.54 -6.04
N ILE A 235 -20.60 14.57 -5.14
CA ILE A 235 -21.60 13.52 -5.16
C ILE A 235 -22.73 13.99 -4.26
N SER A 236 -23.82 14.46 -4.86
CA SER A 236 -25.01 14.86 -4.12
C SER A 236 -25.50 13.67 -3.29
N LYS A 237 -25.76 13.90 -2.01
CA LYS A 237 -26.46 12.95 -1.12
C LYS A 237 -27.85 12.62 -1.63
#